data_AF-A0A853EJJ6-F1
#
_entry.id   AF-A0A853EJJ6-F1
#
_cell.length_a   1.000
_cell.length_b   1.000
_cell.length_c   1.000
_cell.angle_alpha   90.00
_cell.angle_beta   90.00
_cell.angle_gamma   90.00
#
_symmetry.space_group_name_H-M   'P 1'
#
loop_
_entity.id
_entity.type
_entity.pdbx_description
1 polymer ?
#
loop_
_entity_poly.entity_id
_entity_poly.type
_entity_poly.pdbx_seq_one_letter_code
_entity_poly.pdbx_strand_id
1 'polypeptide(L)'
;MPATTGGRIGRALIDLGLILALFTWAVGRGVPVALGACALLIAVMTLMMARTGASPGGLIAGVRLRRVGDPTAAPGWAAVAHVAFVLLAFVPTAGVVALALWARSIMLGEHRTWFDRMAGTVFLSSRASSGVTCSLVFDGAVIPVSGPLVLGRRPSPLRDHPGAQLVAVLQGDDSVSKTHVLVLPAPDGVYITDLGSTNGTHIESDTGVRRLAAGQQGHVGRGRQAYLGDGVCVVR
;
A
#
# COMPACT_ATOMS: atom_id res chain seq x y z
N MET A 1 1.23 -2.10 1.48
CA MET A 1 2.31 -2.64 0.62
C MET A 1 3.50 -1.71 0.62
N PRO A 2 4.74 -2.23 0.57
CA PRO A 2 5.94 -1.42 0.36
C PRO A 2 5.80 -0.55 -0.89
N ALA A 3 6.28 0.68 -0.83
CA ALA A 3 6.29 1.56 -1.98
C ALA A 3 7.23 1.00 -3.08
N THR A 4 6.79 1.11 -4.34
CA THR A 4 7.64 0.73 -5.47
C THR A 4 8.91 1.57 -5.50
N THR A 5 9.98 1.06 -6.12
CA THR A 5 11.23 1.82 -6.30
C THR A 5 10.97 3.14 -7.01
N GLY A 6 10.14 3.16 -8.05
CA GLY A 6 9.73 4.39 -8.74
C GLY A 6 9.00 5.40 -7.85
N GLY A 7 8.10 4.94 -6.97
CA GLY A 7 7.42 5.83 -6.02
C GLY A 7 8.37 6.45 -4.99
N ARG A 8 9.35 5.66 -4.51
CA ARG A 8 10.39 6.15 -3.59
C ARG A 8 11.31 7.17 -4.27
N ILE A 9 11.70 6.92 -5.52
CA ILE A 9 12.49 7.85 -6.34
C ILE A 9 11.71 9.15 -6.58
N GLY A 10 10.46 9.05 -7.02
CA GLY A 10 9.60 10.21 -7.27
C GLY A 10 9.46 11.10 -6.05
N ARG A 11 9.21 10.51 -4.87
CA ARG A 11 9.19 11.24 -3.59
C ARG A 11 10.49 12.01 -3.38
N ALA A 12 11.63 11.33 -3.46
CA ALA A 12 12.94 11.91 -3.17
C ALA A 12 13.31 13.05 -4.13
N LEU A 13 13.03 12.88 -5.43
CA LEU A 13 13.28 13.90 -6.44
C LEU A 13 12.43 15.16 -6.24
N ILE A 14 11.15 14.99 -5.90
CA ILE A 14 10.25 16.12 -5.65
C ILE A 14 10.67 16.89 -4.39
N ASP A 15 10.94 16.16 -3.30
CA ASP A 15 11.41 16.75 -2.05
C ASP A 15 12.76 17.48 -2.23
N LEU A 16 13.71 16.89 -2.96
CA LEU A 16 14.99 17.51 -3.29
C LEU A 16 14.83 18.73 -4.19
N GLY A 17 13.99 18.63 -5.22
CA GLY A 17 13.69 19.73 -6.14
C GLY A 17 13.08 20.93 -5.42
N LEU A 18 12.18 20.70 -4.47
CA LEU A 18 11.60 21.75 -3.62
C LEU A 18 12.68 22.47 -2.79
N ILE A 19 13.59 21.72 -2.17
CA ILE A 19 14.69 22.28 -1.38
C ILE A 19 15.65 23.08 -2.29
N LEU A 20 16.02 22.54 -3.45
CA LEU A 20 16.92 23.21 -4.38
C LEU A 20 16.29 24.47 -4.98
N ALA A 21 14.99 24.45 -5.29
CA ALA A 21 14.26 25.62 -5.77
C ALA A 21 14.24 26.73 -4.71
N LEU A 22 13.97 26.39 -3.45
CA LEU A 22 14.02 27.34 -2.33
C LEU A 22 15.42 27.93 -2.15
N PHE A 23 16.46 27.07 -2.19
CA PHE A 23 17.85 27.51 -2.10
C PHE A 23 18.19 28.50 -3.21
N THR A 24 17.87 28.15 -4.46
CA THR A 24 18.16 28.98 -5.65
C THR A 24 17.45 30.33 -5.58
N TRP A 25 16.21 30.37 -5.07
CA TRP A 25 15.47 31.62 -4.87
C TRP A 25 16.04 32.47 -3.72
N ALA A 26 16.52 31.84 -2.66
CA ALA A 26 17.00 32.53 -1.46
C ALA A 26 18.48 32.95 -1.53
N VAL A 27 19.31 32.31 -2.36
CA VAL A 27 20.77 32.55 -2.41
C VAL A 27 21.12 33.99 -2.79
N GLY A 28 20.28 34.66 -3.59
CA GLY A 28 20.45 36.08 -3.92
C GLY A 28 20.35 37.03 -2.71
N ARG A 29 19.80 36.58 -1.58
CA ARG A 29 19.75 37.31 -0.31
C ARG A 29 20.90 36.96 0.65
N GLY A 30 21.82 36.10 0.21
CA GLY A 30 22.96 35.62 0.99
C GLY A 30 22.87 34.13 1.30
N VAL A 31 24.02 33.45 1.25
CA VAL A 31 24.18 32.03 1.58
C VAL A 31 23.60 31.66 2.97
N PRO A 32 23.84 32.40 4.07
CA PRO A 32 23.28 32.01 5.37
C PRO A 32 21.74 32.09 5.40
N VAL A 33 21.14 33.05 4.68
CA VAL A 33 19.67 33.15 4.56
C VAL A 33 19.13 31.94 3.80
N ALA A 34 19.79 31.53 2.71
CA ALA A 34 19.39 30.36 1.94
C ALA A 34 19.50 29.05 2.74
N LEU A 35 20.59 28.87 3.50
CA LEU A 35 20.77 27.71 4.38
C LEU A 35 19.71 27.69 5.50
N GLY A 36 19.44 28.83 6.12
CA GLY A 36 18.40 28.96 7.15
C GLY A 36 17.01 28.63 6.61
N ALA A 37 16.67 29.13 5.41
CA ALA A 37 15.41 28.82 4.73
C ALA A 37 15.27 27.31 4.42
N CYS A 38 16.34 26.68 3.93
CA CYS A 38 16.34 25.23 3.67
C CYS A 38 16.22 24.42 4.96
N ALA A 39 16.92 24.80 6.02
CA ALA A 39 16.82 24.14 7.33
C ALA A 39 15.38 24.24 7.90
N LEU A 40 14.74 25.40 7.77
CA LEU A 40 13.36 25.60 8.17
C LEU A 40 12.40 24.73 7.35
N LEU A 41 12.57 24.69 6.02
CA LEU A 41 11.77 23.83 5.14
C LEU A 41 11.92 22.35 5.51
N ILE A 42 13.15 21.88 5.74
CA ILE A 42 13.42 20.50 6.18
C ILE A 42 12.75 20.23 7.52
N ALA A 43 12.77 21.16 8.47
CA ALA A 43 12.10 21.02 9.75
C ALA A 43 10.56 20.91 9.58
N VAL A 44 9.96 21.74 8.72
CA VAL A 44 8.52 21.68 8.40
C VAL A 44 8.16 20.36 7.74
N MET A 45 8.95 19.91 6.76
CA MET A 45 8.74 18.61 6.08
C MET A 45 8.89 17.44 7.06
N THR A 46 9.83 17.52 7.99
CA THR A 46 10.02 16.53 9.05
C THR A 46 8.81 16.50 9.98
N LEU A 47 8.27 17.66 10.36
CA LEU A 47 7.07 17.76 11.19
C LEU A 47 5.83 17.22 10.48
N MET A 48 5.65 17.53 9.19
CA MET A 48 4.60 16.94 8.36
C MET A 48 4.70 15.42 8.34
N MET A 49 5.91 14.90 8.11
CA MET A 49 6.16 13.47 8.06
C MET A 49 5.92 12.82 9.42
N ALA A 50 6.36 13.44 10.53
CA ALA A 50 6.13 12.95 11.88
C ALA A 50 4.63 12.85 12.24
N ARG A 51 3.81 13.82 11.80
CA ARG A 51 2.37 13.86 12.09
C ARG A 51 1.52 13.00 11.16
N THR A 52 1.83 12.98 9.87
CA THR A 52 0.94 12.41 8.83
C THR A 52 1.53 11.21 8.09
N GLY A 53 2.84 11.00 8.24
CA GLY A 53 3.62 10.07 7.42
C GLY A 53 3.92 10.58 6.01
N ALA A 54 3.47 11.78 5.61
CA ALA A 54 3.67 12.30 4.26
C ALA A 54 4.60 13.52 4.23
N SER A 55 5.51 13.55 3.27
CA SER A 55 6.20 14.76 2.79
C SER A 55 5.46 15.33 1.56
N PRO A 56 5.75 16.57 1.11
CA PRO A 56 5.20 17.10 -0.14
C PRO A 56 5.39 16.15 -1.33
N GLY A 57 6.60 15.62 -1.53
CA GLY A 57 6.89 14.61 -2.53
C GLY A 57 6.17 13.28 -2.25
N GLY A 58 5.95 12.93 -0.99
CA GLY A 58 5.20 11.73 -0.60
C GLY A 58 3.71 11.84 -0.96
N LEU A 59 3.12 13.03 -0.82
CA LEU A 59 1.74 13.27 -1.24
C LEU A 59 1.59 13.11 -2.76
N ILE A 60 2.52 13.66 -3.54
CA ILE A 60 2.49 13.60 -5.01
C ILE A 60 2.81 12.19 -5.52
N ALA A 61 3.83 11.53 -4.95
CA ALA A 61 4.22 10.17 -5.34
C ALA A 61 3.29 9.08 -4.78
N GLY A 62 2.34 9.43 -3.91
CA GLY A 62 1.46 8.49 -3.24
C GLY A 62 2.23 7.54 -2.31
N VAL A 63 3.18 8.07 -1.54
CA VAL A 63 4.07 7.33 -0.62
C VAL A 63 4.00 7.95 0.77
N ARG A 64 3.84 7.10 1.80
CA ARG A 64 3.85 7.50 3.20
C ARG A 64 4.86 6.69 4.01
N LEU A 65 5.61 7.38 4.87
CA LEU A 65 6.47 6.80 5.89
C LEU A 65 5.63 6.26 7.05
N ARG A 66 5.89 5.02 7.44
CA ARG A 66 5.29 4.36 8.62
C ARG A 66 6.36 3.70 9.48
N ARG A 67 6.03 3.45 10.74
CA ARG A 67 6.89 2.70 11.66
C ARG A 67 6.69 1.20 11.41
N VAL A 68 7.77 0.43 11.49
CA VAL A 68 7.72 -1.03 11.30
C VAL A 68 6.96 -1.73 12.42
N GLY A 69 7.17 -1.29 13.67
CA GLY A 69 6.50 -1.88 14.85
C GLY A 69 5.04 -1.47 15.02
N ASP A 70 4.61 -0.36 14.42
CA ASP A 70 3.22 0.12 14.46
C ASP A 70 2.87 0.85 13.15
N PRO A 71 2.36 0.11 12.14
CA PRO A 71 2.11 0.66 10.81
C PRO A 71 0.90 1.61 10.71
N THR A 72 -0.02 1.58 11.69
CA THR A 72 -1.26 2.37 11.65
C THR A 72 -1.08 3.74 12.31
N ALA A 73 -0.22 3.82 13.33
CA ALA A 73 0.12 5.06 14.00
C ALA A 73 0.95 6.03 13.13
N ALA A 74 0.91 7.31 13.50
CA ALA A 74 1.81 8.31 12.94
C ALA A 74 3.27 7.98 13.31
N PRO A 75 4.25 8.17 12.40
CA PRO A 75 5.62 7.73 12.65
C PRO A 75 6.30 8.50 13.79
N GLY A 76 5.89 9.74 14.09
CA GLY A 76 6.39 10.52 15.22
C GLY A 76 7.92 10.65 15.20
N TRP A 77 8.57 10.30 16.32
CA TRP A 77 10.03 10.30 16.45
C TRP A 77 10.78 9.47 15.42
N ALA A 78 10.17 8.42 14.86
CA ALA A 78 10.80 7.61 13.82
C ALA A 78 11.03 8.42 12.52
N ALA A 79 10.16 9.39 12.21
CA ALA A 79 10.36 10.30 11.09
C ALA A 79 11.53 11.26 11.35
N VAL A 80 11.67 11.74 12.59
CA VAL A 80 12.79 12.61 13.00
C VAL A 80 14.11 11.85 12.91
N ALA A 81 14.17 10.63 13.46
CA ALA A 81 15.34 9.76 13.39
C ALA A 81 15.73 9.47 11.92
N HIS A 82 14.75 9.18 11.06
CA HIS A 82 14.99 8.98 9.63
C HIS A 82 15.68 10.19 8.98
N VAL A 83 15.13 11.40 9.18
CA VAL A 83 15.71 12.62 8.62
C VAL A 83 17.09 12.91 9.23
N ALA A 84 17.26 12.70 10.53
CA ALA A 84 18.54 12.90 11.21
C ALA A 84 19.65 12.01 10.62
N PHE A 85 19.38 10.72 10.37
CA PHE A 85 20.36 9.84 9.73
C PHE A 85 20.68 10.25 8.29
N VAL A 86 19.67 10.72 7.54
CA VAL A 86 19.89 11.25 6.19
C VAL A 86 20.79 12.49 6.22
N LEU A 87 20.50 13.46 7.11
CA LEU A 87 21.30 14.67 7.26
C LEU A 87 22.71 14.37 7.76
N LEU A 88 22.85 13.44 8.70
CA LEU A 88 24.15 12.99 9.21
C LEU A 88 25.02 12.37 8.12
N ALA A 89 24.42 11.66 7.15
CA ALA A 89 25.13 11.17 5.98
C ALA A 89 25.39 12.28 4.95
N PHE A 90 24.46 13.22 4.78
CA PHE A 90 24.50 14.22 3.71
C PHE A 90 25.48 15.37 4.00
N VAL A 91 25.37 16.01 5.16
CA VAL A 91 26.13 17.23 5.53
C VAL A 91 27.65 17.04 5.44
N PRO A 92 28.27 16.01 6.06
CA PRO A 92 29.72 15.87 6.03
C PRO A 92 30.26 15.39 4.68
N THR A 93 29.41 14.79 3.82
CA THR A 93 29.85 14.15 2.57
C THR A 93 29.37 14.89 1.32
N ALA A 94 28.79 16.08 1.49
CA ALA A 94 28.08 16.80 0.43
C ALA A 94 27.08 15.91 -0.34
N GLY A 95 26.47 14.95 0.36
CA GLY A 95 25.51 14.01 -0.19
C GLY A 95 26.08 12.76 -0.89
N VAL A 96 27.40 12.63 -1.05
CA VAL A 96 28.01 11.49 -1.76
C VAL A 96 27.68 10.16 -1.10
N VAL A 97 27.80 10.07 0.24
CA VAL A 97 27.50 8.82 0.96
C VAL A 97 26.00 8.52 0.95
N ALA A 98 25.16 9.54 1.11
CA ALA A 98 23.71 9.37 1.05
C ALA A 98 23.29 8.84 -0.33
N LEU A 99 23.86 9.37 -1.41
CA LEU A 99 23.62 8.93 -2.78
C LEU A 99 24.14 7.51 -3.02
N ALA A 100 25.34 7.17 -2.55
CA ALA A 100 25.91 5.84 -2.71
C ALA A 100 25.10 4.76 -1.98
N LEU A 101 24.67 5.03 -0.73
CA LEU A 101 23.82 4.11 0.04
C LEU A 101 22.45 3.93 -0.62
N TRP A 102 21.91 4.99 -1.21
CA TRP A 102 20.66 4.95 -1.94
C TRP A 102 20.79 4.18 -3.26
N ALA A 103 21.83 4.46 -4.06
CA ALA A 103 22.12 3.75 -5.30
C ALA A 103 22.36 2.26 -5.06
N ARG A 104 23.12 1.91 -4.01
CA ARG A 104 23.32 0.53 -3.57
C ARG A 104 22.00 -0.17 -3.24
N SER A 105 21.09 0.52 -2.53
CA SER A 105 19.76 -0.03 -2.20
C SER A 105 18.94 -0.33 -3.45
N ILE A 106 19.03 0.50 -4.49
CA ILE A 106 18.36 0.27 -5.78
C ILE A 106 18.99 -0.90 -6.53
N MET A 107 20.32 -0.92 -6.65
CA MET A 107 21.06 -1.96 -7.37
C MET A 107 20.85 -3.35 -6.77
N LEU A 108 20.77 -3.44 -5.43
CA LEU A 108 20.54 -4.69 -4.71
C LEU A 108 19.05 -5.05 -4.56
N GLY A 109 18.13 -4.25 -5.10
CA GLY A 109 16.68 -4.52 -5.02
C GLY A 109 16.13 -4.44 -3.59
N GLU A 110 16.79 -3.74 -2.68
CA GLU A 110 16.39 -3.71 -1.27
C GLU A 110 15.07 -2.96 -1.06
N HIS A 111 14.15 -3.61 -0.35
CA HIS A 111 12.86 -3.02 0.01
C HIS A 111 12.97 -1.88 1.04
N ARG A 112 14.09 -1.81 1.78
CA ARG A 112 14.37 -0.76 2.78
C ARG A 112 15.81 -0.27 2.64
N THR A 113 15.99 1.05 2.64
CA THR A 113 17.33 1.64 2.67
C THR A 113 17.99 1.39 4.03
N TRP A 114 19.30 1.65 4.13
CA TRP A 114 20.01 1.62 5.41
C TRP A 114 19.39 2.59 6.43
N PHE A 115 18.98 3.78 5.97
CA PHE A 115 18.30 4.79 6.80
C PHE A 115 16.96 4.30 7.36
N ASP A 116 16.17 3.61 6.53
CA ASP A 116 14.89 3.02 6.93
C ASP A 116 15.08 1.94 8.01
N ARG A 117 16.13 1.13 7.88
CA ARG A 117 16.47 0.10 8.88
C ARG A 117 16.87 0.70 10.21
N MET A 118 17.71 1.73 10.20
CA MET A 118 18.16 2.44 11.40
C MET A 118 17.02 3.19 12.11
N ALA A 119 16.13 3.82 11.35
CA ALA A 119 15.00 4.55 11.91
C ALA A 119 13.81 3.65 12.31
N GLY A 120 13.85 2.35 11.98
CA GLY A 120 12.71 1.45 12.17
C GLY A 120 11.49 1.85 11.33
N THR A 121 11.72 2.41 10.15
CA THR A 121 10.69 2.94 9.25
C THR A 121 10.56 2.14 7.96
N VAL A 122 9.42 2.31 7.29
CA VAL A 122 9.16 1.78 5.97
C VAL A 122 8.29 2.74 5.18
N PHE A 123 8.62 2.94 3.91
CA PHE A 123 7.76 3.67 2.99
C PHE A 123 6.72 2.72 2.41
N LEU A 124 5.45 3.01 2.66
CA LEU A 124 4.32 2.29 2.11
C LEU A 124 3.66 3.13 1.01
N SER A 125 3.16 2.47 -0.03
CA SER A 125 2.29 3.15 -1.00
C SER A 125 1.00 3.57 -0.29
N SER A 126 0.63 4.85 -0.41
CA SER A 126 -0.62 5.41 0.12
C SER A 126 -1.75 5.41 -0.89
N ARG A 127 -1.49 5.06 -2.16
CA ARG A 127 -2.57 4.56 -3.01
C ARG A 127 -3.14 3.35 -2.29
N ALA A 128 -4.45 3.38 -2.00
CA ALA A 128 -5.20 2.19 -1.60
C ALA A 128 -4.67 1.02 -2.43
N SER A 129 -4.41 -0.11 -1.80
CA SER A 129 -3.72 -1.25 -2.41
C SER A 129 -4.46 -1.79 -3.64
N SER A 130 -4.35 -1.11 -4.78
CA SER A 130 -4.64 -1.61 -6.12
C SER A 130 -3.52 -2.55 -6.60
N GLY A 131 -2.88 -3.25 -5.66
CA GLY A 131 -1.61 -3.95 -5.84
C GLY A 131 -1.67 -5.39 -5.39
N VAL A 132 -2.84 -6.02 -5.45
CA VAL A 132 -2.91 -7.45 -5.71
C VAL A 132 -3.64 -7.56 -7.03
N THR A 133 -2.90 -7.81 -8.11
CA THR A 133 -3.47 -8.06 -9.44
C THR A 133 -3.98 -9.50 -9.50
N CYS A 134 -4.85 -9.87 -8.57
CA CYS A 134 -5.61 -11.10 -8.69
C CYS A 134 -6.90 -10.74 -9.44
N SER A 135 -7.25 -11.56 -10.40
CA SER A 135 -8.53 -11.55 -11.08
C SER A 135 -9.31 -12.78 -10.63
N LEU A 136 -10.60 -12.59 -10.38
CA LEU A 136 -11.53 -13.70 -10.21
C LEU A 136 -12.14 -13.98 -11.55
N VAL A 137 -12.14 -15.24 -11.96
CA VAL A 137 -12.85 -15.69 -13.14
C VAL A 137 -14.08 -16.41 -12.67
N PHE A 138 -15.25 -15.82 -12.93
CA PHE A 138 -16.55 -16.38 -12.59
C PHE A 138 -17.40 -16.43 -13.86
N ASP A 139 -17.83 -17.62 -14.28
CA ASP A 139 -18.60 -17.83 -15.51
C ASP A 139 -18.00 -17.14 -16.75
N GLY A 140 -16.67 -17.18 -16.86
CA GLY A 140 -15.92 -16.56 -17.96
C GLY A 140 -15.72 -15.05 -17.84
N ALA A 141 -16.41 -14.36 -16.92
CA ALA A 141 -16.17 -12.96 -16.62
C ALA A 141 -14.90 -12.81 -15.76
N VAL A 142 -13.98 -11.94 -16.20
CA VAL A 142 -12.76 -11.61 -15.47
C VAL A 142 -12.99 -10.37 -14.61
N ILE A 143 -12.99 -10.54 -13.30
CA ILE A 143 -13.28 -9.51 -12.31
C ILE A 143 -11.98 -9.13 -11.59
N PRO A 144 -11.43 -7.91 -11.79
CA PRO A 144 -10.20 -7.49 -11.13
C PRO A 144 -10.41 -7.24 -9.63
N VAL A 145 -9.59 -7.83 -8.77
CA VAL A 145 -9.63 -7.66 -7.30
C VAL A 145 -8.58 -6.65 -6.86
N SER A 146 -8.84 -5.37 -7.11
CA SER A 146 -7.92 -4.27 -6.73
C SER A 146 -8.19 -3.68 -5.34
N GLY A 147 -9.14 -4.23 -4.60
CA GLY A 147 -9.61 -3.71 -3.31
C GLY A 147 -10.74 -4.58 -2.76
N PRO A 148 -11.38 -4.18 -1.65
CA PRO A 148 -12.56 -4.87 -1.14
C PRO A 148 -13.63 -4.98 -2.22
N LEU A 149 -14.11 -6.19 -2.44
CA LEU A 149 -15.05 -6.54 -3.49
C LEU A 149 -16.19 -7.35 -2.86
N VAL A 150 -17.43 -6.99 -3.15
CA VAL A 150 -18.62 -7.70 -2.69
C VAL A 150 -19.27 -8.33 -3.91
N LEU A 151 -19.41 -9.65 -3.86
CA LEU A 151 -19.90 -10.44 -4.98
C LEU A 151 -21.21 -11.12 -4.60
N GLY A 152 -22.16 -11.08 -5.52
CA GLY A 152 -23.47 -11.73 -5.39
C GLY A 152 -24.36 -11.38 -6.58
N ARG A 153 -25.60 -11.87 -6.59
CA ARG A 153 -26.53 -11.57 -7.71
C ARG A 153 -27.07 -10.14 -7.69
N ARG A 154 -27.19 -9.54 -6.50
CA ARG A 154 -27.67 -8.16 -6.27
C ARG A 154 -26.98 -7.59 -5.03
N PRO A 155 -25.66 -7.35 -5.12
CA PRO A 155 -24.85 -7.00 -3.96
C PRO A 155 -25.26 -5.65 -3.37
N SER A 156 -25.29 -5.57 -2.05
CA SER A 156 -25.53 -4.34 -1.29
C SER A 156 -24.24 -3.86 -0.62
N PRO A 157 -24.05 -2.54 -0.42
CA PRO A 157 -22.94 -2.02 0.35
C PRO A 157 -22.89 -2.62 1.76
N LEU A 158 -21.70 -3.01 2.23
CA LEU A 158 -21.50 -3.42 3.62
C LEU A 158 -21.13 -2.22 4.48
N ARG A 159 -21.64 -2.20 5.71
CA ARG A 159 -21.31 -1.15 6.71
C ARG A 159 -19.84 -1.15 7.07
N ASP A 160 -19.24 -2.33 7.18
CA ASP A 160 -17.82 -2.50 7.55
C ASP A 160 -16.87 -2.19 6.38
N HIS A 161 -17.38 -2.20 5.14
CA HIS A 161 -16.64 -1.94 3.91
C HIS A 161 -17.43 -1.03 2.94
N PRO A 162 -17.66 0.26 3.28
CA PRO A 162 -18.51 1.16 2.50
C PRO A 162 -17.92 1.51 1.12
N GLY A 163 -16.60 1.36 0.95
CA GLY A 163 -15.89 1.59 -0.32
C GLY A 163 -15.67 0.32 -1.14
N ALA A 164 -16.32 -0.80 -0.80
CA ALA A 164 -16.16 -2.03 -1.55
C ALA A 164 -16.81 -1.94 -2.94
N GLN A 165 -16.11 -2.44 -3.96
CA GLN A 165 -16.68 -2.57 -5.29
C GLN A 165 -17.82 -3.60 -5.24
N LEU A 166 -18.98 -3.25 -5.79
CA LEU A 166 -20.11 -4.17 -5.88
C LEU A 166 -20.11 -4.82 -7.26
N VAL A 167 -19.96 -6.14 -7.33
CA VAL A 167 -20.00 -6.87 -8.59
C VAL A 167 -21.19 -7.81 -8.59
N ALA A 168 -22.15 -7.48 -9.44
CA ALA A 168 -23.29 -8.33 -9.73
C ALA A 168 -22.86 -9.43 -10.70
N VAL A 169 -23.03 -10.68 -10.29
CA VAL A 169 -22.94 -11.82 -11.20
C VAL A 169 -24.33 -12.05 -11.77
N LEU A 170 -24.47 -11.86 -13.10
CA LEU A 170 -25.76 -11.68 -13.77
C LEU A 170 -26.24 -12.91 -14.56
N GLN A 171 -25.41 -13.94 -14.74
CA GLN A 171 -25.77 -15.13 -15.52
C GLN A 171 -25.27 -16.38 -14.79
N GLY A 172 -26.17 -17.31 -14.48
CA GLY A 172 -25.84 -18.56 -13.78
C GLY A 172 -26.26 -18.57 -12.31
N ASP A 173 -27.29 -19.37 -12.03
CA ASP A 173 -27.74 -19.88 -10.74
C ASP A 173 -28.40 -18.96 -9.69
N ASP A 174 -29.66 -19.31 -9.41
CA ASP A 174 -30.39 -19.01 -8.18
C ASP A 174 -29.63 -19.41 -6.90
N SER A 175 -28.52 -20.15 -7.04
CA SER A 175 -27.68 -20.63 -5.96
C SER A 175 -26.81 -19.53 -5.32
N VAL A 176 -26.58 -18.40 -6.02
CA VAL A 176 -25.80 -17.27 -5.50
C VAL A 176 -26.73 -16.26 -4.80
N SER A 177 -26.50 -16.02 -3.51
CA SER A 177 -27.26 -15.04 -2.71
C SER A 177 -27.08 -13.59 -3.22
N LYS A 178 -28.00 -12.68 -2.82
CA LYS A 178 -27.96 -11.26 -3.20
C LYS A 178 -26.59 -10.64 -2.89
N THR A 179 -26.13 -10.82 -1.66
CA THR A 179 -24.81 -10.45 -1.15
C THR A 179 -24.19 -11.74 -0.60
N HIS A 180 -23.31 -12.39 -1.37
CA HIS A 180 -22.85 -13.75 -1.06
C HIS A 180 -21.51 -13.74 -0.33
N VAL A 181 -20.50 -13.09 -0.91
CA VAL A 181 -19.14 -13.06 -0.33
C VAL A 181 -18.55 -11.65 -0.34
N LEU A 182 -17.68 -11.42 0.63
CA LEU A 182 -16.68 -10.35 0.60
C LEU A 182 -15.34 -10.96 0.17
N VAL A 183 -14.72 -10.35 -0.83
CA VAL A 183 -13.37 -10.69 -1.29
C VAL A 183 -12.43 -9.55 -0.96
N LEU A 184 -11.30 -9.88 -0.34
CA LEU A 184 -10.21 -8.96 -0.04
C LEU A 184 -8.94 -9.42 -0.75
N PRO A 185 -8.16 -8.49 -1.33
CA PRO A 185 -6.88 -8.82 -1.96
C PRO A 185 -5.87 -9.39 -0.95
N ALA A 186 -5.18 -10.49 -1.29
CA ALA A 186 -4.10 -11.08 -0.50
C ALA A 186 -2.79 -11.20 -1.30
N PRO A 187 -1.59 -11.20 -0.68
CA PRO A 187 -0.31 -11.19 -1.41
C PRO A 187 -0.13 -12.31 -2.45
N ASP A 188 -0.74 -13.46 -2.21
CA ASP A 188 -0.62 -14.71 -2.95
C ASP A 188 -1.97 -15.26 -3.46
N GLY A 189 -3.02 -14.43 -3.45
CA GLY A 189 -4.38 -14.85 -3.79
C GLY A 189 -5.45 -13.87 -3.33
N VAL A 190 -6.50 -14.38 -2.72
CA VAL A 190 -7.58 -13.58 -2.14
C VAL A 190 -8.02 -14.17 -0.79
N TYR A 191 -8.54 -13.30 0.08
CA TYR A 191 -9.34 -13.74 1.21
C TYR A 191 -10.82 -13.65 0.85
N ILE A 192 -11.57 -14.71 1.14
CA ILE A 192 -13.01 -14.80 0.92
C ILE A 192 -13.69 -14.96 2.28
N THR A 193 -14.71 -14.15 2.52
CA THR A 193 -15.57 -14.23 3.69
C THR A 193 -17.00 -14.47 3.24
N ASP A 194 -17.62 -15.54 3.73
CA ASP A 194 -19.04 -15.81 3.48
C ASP A 194 -19.92 -14.82 4.25
N LEU A 195 -20.85 -14.15 3.57
CA LEU A 195 -21.70 -13.12 4.18
C LEU A 195 -23.06 -13.68 4.63
N GLY A 196 -23.11 -14.97 4.99
CA GLY A 196 -24.33 -15.66 5.37
C GLY A 196 -25.12 -16.12 4.15
N SER A 197 -24.42 -16.72 3.18
CA SER A 197 -25.07 -17.23 1.98
C SER A 197 -25.96 -18.44 2.28
N THR A 198 -27.02 -18.62 1.48
CA THR A 198 -27.99 -19.71 1.68
C THR A 198 -27.37 -21.07 1.34
N ASN A 199 -26.61 -21.15 0.24
CA ASN A 199 -26.01 -22.40 -0.23
C ASN A 199 -24.58 -22.63 0.27
N GLY A 200 -24.00 -21.64 0.95
CA GLY A 200 -22.66 -21.71 1.50
C GLY A 200 -21.57 -21.40 0.48
N THR A 201 -20.41 -21.06 1.02
CA THR A 201 -19.16 -20.87 0.27
C THR A 201 -18.20 -22.00 0.60
N HIS A 202 -17.57 -22.60 -0.42
CA HIS A 202 -16.48 -23.56 -0.25
C HIS A 202 -15.20 -23.01 -0.87
N ILE A 203 -14.06 -23.33 -0.27
CA ILE A 203 -12.75 -22.89 -0.75
C ILE A 203 -11.81 -24.06 -0.88
N GLU A 204 -10.99 -24.03 -1.93
CA GLU A 204 -9.91 -24.97 -2.15
C GLU A 204 -8.64 -24.54 -1.39
N SER A 205 -8.06 -25.47 -0.66
CA SER A 205 -6.82 -25.30 0.11
C SER A 205 -5.87 -26.48 -0.15
N ASP A 206 -4.64 -26.41 0.37
CA ASP A 206 -3.65 -27.50 0.25
C ASP A 206 -4.15 -28.86 0.77
N THR A 207 -5.08 -28.84 1.72
CA THR A 207 -5.67 -30.03 2.34
C THR A 207 -6.99 -30.47 1.67
N GLY A 208 -7.39 -29.82 0.58
CA GLY A 208 -8.63 -30.08 -0.15
C GLY A 208 -9.67 -28.97 -0.02
N VAL A 209 -10.90 -29.25 -0.45
CA VAL A 209 -12.03 -28.31 -0.44
C VAL A 209 -12.70 -28.33 0.94
N ARG A 210 -12.88 -27.14 1.54
CA ARG A 210 -13.59 -26.99 2.81
C ARG A 210 -14.67 -25.92 2.73
N ARG A 211 -15.75 -26.11 3.47
CA ARG A 211 -16.79 -25.09 3.63
C ARG A 211 -16.31 -23.98 4.56
N LEU A 212 -16.60 -22.73 4.20
CA LEU A 212 -16.45 -21.57 5.08
C LEU A 212 -17.71 -21.40 5.94
N ALA A 213 -17.51 -21.16 7.23
CA ALA A 213 -18.60 -20.70 8.09
C ALA A 213 -18.94 -19.23 7.77
N ALA A 214 -20.20 -18.86 7.95
CA ALA A 214 -20.65 -17.49 7.77
C ALA A 214 -19.84 -16.53 8.68
N GLY A 215 -19.34 -15.43 8.10
CA GLY A 215 -18.48 -14.46 8.76
C GLY A 215 -17.03 -14.92 8.94
N GLN A 216 -16.69 -16.17 8.67
CA GLN A 216 -15.32 -16.66 8.74
C GLN A 216 -14.57 -16.33 7.46
N GLN A 217 -13.35 -15.81 7.62
CA GLN A 217 -12.44 -15.54 6.51
C GLN A 217 -11.63 -16.79 6.15
N GLY A 218 -11.53 -17.08 4.85
CA GLY A 218 -10.70 -18.13 4.28
C GLY A 218 -9.77 -17.59 3.21
N HIS A 219 -8.56 -18.14 3.14
CA HIS A 219 -7.58 -17.80 2.11
C HIS A 219 -7.70 -18.75 0.91
N VAL A 220 -7.64 -18.19 -0.30
CA VAL A 220 -7.61 -18.92 -1.56
C VAL A 220 -6.43 -18.43 -2.37
N GLY A 221 -5.44 -19.30 -2.57
CA GLY A 221 -4.24 -18.99 -3.34
C GLY A 221 -4.52 -18.85 -4.84
N ARG A 222 -3.59 -18.21 -5.56
CA ARG A 222 -3.63 -18.17 -7.03
C ARG A 222 -3.62 -19.56 -7.65
N GLY A 223 -4.38 -19.73 -8.72
CA GLY A 223 -4.59 -21.02 -9.39
C GLY A 223 -5.60 -21.95 -8.69
N ARG A 224 -6.12 -21.56 -7.51
CA ARG A 224 -7.13 -22.33 -6.78
C ARG A 224 -8.54 -21.79 -7.01
N GLN A 225 -9.50 -22.58 -6.57
CA GLN A 225 -10.92 -22.34 -6.80
C GLN A 225 -11.68 -22.06 -5.51
N ALA A 226 -12.72 -21.24 -5.63
CA ALA A 226 -13.75 -21.07 -4.63
C ALA A 226 -15.11 -21.36 -5.27
N TYR A 227 -15.99 -22.02 -4.52
CA TYR A 227 -17.33 -22.39 -4.96
C TYR A 227 -18.33 -21.55 -4.18
N LEU A 228 -19.19 -20.83 -4.90
CA LEU A 228 -20.21 -19.95 -4.34
C LEU A 228 -21.57 -20.54 -4.70
N GLY A 229 -22.18 -21.27 -3.77
CA GLY A 229 -23.26 -22.19 -4.15
C GLY A 229 -22.74 -23.19 -5.18
N ASP A 230 -23.33 -23.18 -6.37
CA ASP A 230 -22.96 -24.07 -7.49
C ASP A 230 -21.95 -23.42 -8.47
N GLY A 231 -21.73 -22.11 -8.35
CA GLY A 231 -20.84 -21.36 -9.24
C GLY A 231 -19.37 -21.48 -8.86
N VAL A 232 -18.49 -21.57 -9.86
CA VAL A 232 -17.04 -21.74 -9.68
C VAL A 232 -16.30 -20.43 -9.94
N CYS A 233 -15.47 -20.05 -9.00
CA CYS A 233 -14.62 -18.86 -9.04
C CYS A 233 -13.15 -19.27 -9.04
N VAL A 234 -12.41 -18.93 -10.09
CA VAL A 234 -10.97 -19.23 -10.18
C VAL A 234 -10.15 -17.98 -9.88
N VAL A 235 -9.17 -18.10 -8.98
CA VAL A 235 -8.25 -16.99 -8.66
C VAL A 235 -7.06 -17.02 -9.62
N ARG A 236 -6.89 -15.97 -10.44
CA ARG A 236 -5.78 -15.80 -11.40
C ARG A 236 -4.90 -14.61 -11.05
#